data_AF-A0A800MNS0-F1
#
_entry.id   AF-A0A800MNS0-F1
#
_cell.length_a   1.000
_cell.length_b   1.000
_cell.length_c   1.000
_cell.angle_alpha   90.00
_cell.angle_beta   90.00
_cell.angle_gamma   90.00
#
_symmetry.space_group_name_H-M   'P 1'
#
loop_
_entity.id
_entity.type
_entity.pdbx_description
1 polymer ?
#
loop_
_entity_poly.entity_id
_entity_poly.type
_entity_poly.pdbx_seq_one_letter_code
_entity_poly.pdbx_strand_id
1 'polypeptide(L)'
;PDLSTEEIDHIAALLLEFNLDGVIATNTTLSRTAVAGHPAANEAGGLSGAPVRTAATTVIKRLNQQLDGKIPVIAAGGILTAADAQEKQVAGAALVQLYSGLIYRGPKLINDILKARTTA
;
A
#
# COMPACT_ATOMS: atom_id res chain seq x y z
N PRO A 1 7.80 -1.24 -2.04
CA PRO A 1 7.67 -1.86 -0.69
C PRO A 1 9.00 -2.42 -0.18
N ASP A 2 9.92 -2.74 -1.10
CA ASP A 2 11.25 -3.28 -0.79
C ASP A 2 12.26 -2.15 -0.58
N LEU A 3 12.08 -1.38 0.49
CA LEU A 3 12.95 -0.26 0.85
C LEU A 3 13.31 -0.35 2.33
N SER A 4 14.52 0.09 2.68
CA SER A 4 14.90 0.32 4.07
C SER A 4 14.19 1.55 4.64
N THR A 5 14.18 1.68 5.97
CA THR A 5 13.60 2.86 6.63
C THR A 5 14.32 4.14 6.19
N GLU A 6 15.64 4.08 6.07
CA GLU A 6 16.48 5.21 5.67
C GLU A 6 16.20 5.64 4.23
N GLU A 7 15.98 4.68 3.32
CA GLU A 7 15.58 4.98 1.94
C GLU A 7 14.20 5.64 1.88
N ILE A 8 13.25 5.18 2.69
CA ILE A 8 11.91 5.79 2.78
C ILE A 8 11.99 7.23 3.29
N ASP A 9 12.81 7.47 4.31
CA ASP A 9 13.01 8.80 4.89
C ASP A 9 13.66 9.75 3.90
N HIS A 10 14.67 9.26 3.17
CA HIS A 10 15.33 10.04 2.14
C HIS A 10 14.36 10.42 1.01
N ILE A 11 13.52 9.49 0.56
CA ILE A 11 12.47 9.77 -0.43
C ILE A 11 11.50 10.83 0.11
N ALA A 12 11.04 10.72 1.36
CA ALA A 12 10.13 11.69 1.95
C ALA A 12 10.73 13.10 1.99
N ALA A 13 12.02 13.23 2.32
CA ALA A 13 12.73 14.51 2.29
C ALA A 13 12.74 15.13 0.89
N LEU A 14 13.03 14.33 -0.15
CA LEU A 14 13.02 14.79 -1.55
C LEU A 14 11.61 15.20 -2.02
N LEU A 15 10.58 14.45 -1.62
CA LEU A 15 9.19 14.81 -1.96
C LEU A 15 8.81 16.20 -1.41
N LEU A 16 9.23 16.49 -0.17
CA LEU A 16 9.03 17.80 0.45
C LEU A 16 9.88 18.90 -0.22
N GLU A 17 11.16 18.63 -0.49
CA GLU A 17 12.08 19.57 -1.13
C GLU A 17 11.56 20.05 -2.48
N PHE A 18 11.04 19.13 -3.29
CA PHE A 18 10.54 19.42 -4.62
C PHE A 18 9.05 19.76 -4.68
N ASN A 19 8.36 19.86 -3.53
CA ASN A 19 6.94 20.21 -3.43
C ASN A 19 6.02 19.34 -4.29
N LEU A 20 6.16 18.01 -4.20
CA LEU A 20 5.31 17.07 -4.93
C LEU A 20 3.87 17.08 -4.40
N ASP A 21 2.91 16.88 -5.29
CA ASP A 21 1.48 16.91 -4.95
C ASP A 21 0.97 15.64 -4.23
N GLY A 22 1.73 14.54 -4.29
CA GLY A 22 1.31 13.26 -3.73
C GLY A 22 2.28 12.13 -4.04
N VAL A 23 2.12 11.01 -3.32
CA VAL A 23 2.92 9.80 -3.54
C VAL A 23 2.04 8.55 -3.45
N ILE A 24 2.22 7.62 -4.40
CA ILE A 24 1.58 6.29 -4.35
C ILE A 24 2.51 5.31 -3.64
N ALA A 25 2.03 4.70 -2.57
CA ALA A 25 2.72 3.68 -1.80
C ALA A 25 1.81 2.44 -1.68
N THR A 26 2.03 1.32 -2.38
CA THR A 26 3.28 0.90 -3.03
C THR A 26 3.06 0.15 -4.34
N ASN A 27 4.13 0.01 -5.12
CA ASN A 27 4.21 -0.93 -6.22
C ASN A 27 4.34 -2.39 -5.70
N THR A 28 4.51 -3.35 -6.61
CA THR A 28 4.76 -4.77 -6.32
C THR A 28 6.03 -5.00 -5.51
N THR A 29 6.16 -6.18 -4.89
CA THR A 29 7.41 -6.63 -4.22
C THR A 29 8.17 -7.64 -5.07
N LEU A 30 9.50 -7.64 -4.98
CA LEU A 30 10.35 -8.70 -5.51
C LEU A 30 10.47 -9.90 -4.56
N SER A 31 10.08 -9.74 -3.28
CA SER A 31 10.13 -10.81 -2.29
C SER A 31 9.17 -11.95 -2.63
N ARG A 32 9.67 -13.19 -2.54
CA ARG A 32 8.91 -14.43 -2.81
C ARG A 32 8.64 -15.27 -1.56
N THR A 33 9.09 -14.82 -0.39
CA THR A 33 8.99 -15.57 0.87
C THR A 33 7.55 -15.97 1.20
N ALA A 34 6.60 -15.08 0.96
CA ALA A 34 5.18 -15.30 1.27
C ALA A 34 4.49 -16.34 0.35
N VAL A 35 5.12 -16.72 -0.76
CA VAL A 35 4.59 -17.71 -1.72
C VAL A 35 5.56 -18.89 -1.90
N ALA A 36 6.49 -19.09 -0.96
CA ALA A 36 7.44 -20.19 -1.01
C ALA A 36 6.71 -21.54 -1.14
N GLY A 37 7.15 -22.37 -2.10
CA GLY A 37 6.52 -23.66 -2.39
C GLY A 37 5.32 -23.60 -3.35
N HIS A 38 4.84 -22.41 -3.73
CA HIS A 38 3.85 -22.30 -4.80
C HIS A 38 4.49 -22.64 -6.16
N PRO A 39 3.80 -23.37 -7.07
CA PRO A 39 4.38 -23.75 -8.38
C PRO A 39 4.91 -22.56 -9.19
N ALA A 40 4.23 -21.41 -9.10
CA ALA A 40 4.61 -20.16 -9.77
C ALA A 40 5.54 -19.25 -8.93
N ALA A 41 6.11 -19.71 -7.81
CA ALA A 41 6.90 -18.87 -6.91
C ALA A 41 8.16 -18.29 -7.59
N ASN A 42 8.70 -19.00 -8.58
CA ASN A 42 9.92 -18.65 -9.31
C ASN A 42 9.68 -17.82 -10.59
N GLU A 43 8.44 -17.42 -10.88
CA GLU A 43 8.19 -16.54 -12.02
C GLU A 43 8.85 -15.18 -11.82
N ALA A 44 9.41 -14.62 -12.89
CA ALA A 44 10.02 -13.29 -12.87
C ALA A 44 8.98 -12.18 -12.64
N GLY A 45 9.45 -11.00 -12.24
CA GLY A 45 8.62 -9.80 -12.07
C GLY A 45 8.16 -9.58 -10.63
N GLY A 46 7.13 -8.74 -10.48
CA GLY A 46 6.63 -8.28 -9.19
C GLY A 46 5.45 -9.08 -8.65
N LEU A 47 5.47 -9.39 -7.36
CA LEU A 47 4.37 -10.01 -6.62
C LEU A 47 3.41 -8.94 -6.07
N SER A 48 2.11 -9.19 -6.21
CA SER A 48 1.02 -8.31 -5.77
C SER A 48 0.08 -9.01 -4.78
N GLY A 49 -0.92 -8.29 -4.29
CA GLY A 49 -2.00 -8.86 -3.47
C GLY A 49 -1.63 -9.04 -2.00
N ALA A 50 -2.29 -9.99 -1.34
CA ALA A 50 -2.16 -10.22 0.10
C ALA A 50 -0.71 -10.35 0.61
N PRO A 51 0.22 -11.00 -0.12
CA PRO A 51 1.64 -11.05 0.26
C PRO A 51 2.29 -9.69 0.54
N VAL A 52 1.84 -8.62 -0.13
CA VAL A 52 2.46 -7.28 -0.03
C VAL A 52 1.84 -6.45 1.08
N ARG A 53 0.72 -6.87 1.68
CA ARG A 53 -0.11 -6.04 2.58
C ARG A 53 0.72 -5.40 3.69
N THR A 54 1.44 -6.23 4.47
CA THR A 54 2.20 -5.79 5.65
C THR A 54 3.31 -4.82 5.27
N ALA A 55 4.16 -5.19 4.30
CA ALA A 55 5.25 -4.35 3.84
C ALA A 55 4.75 -2.99 3.30
N ALA A 56 3.67 -3.01 2.50
CA ALA A 56 3.04 -1.79 2.02
C ALA A 56 2.52 -0.92 3.17
N THR A 57 1.86 -1.50 4.18
CA THR A 57 1.34 -0.76 5.35
C THR A 57 2.49 -0.08 6.11
N THR A 58 3.63 -0.76 6.29
CA THR A 58 4.82 -0.19 6.94
C THR A 58 5.35 1.03 6.18
N VAL A 59 5.48 0.92 4.85
CA VAL A 59 5.95 2.05 4.02
C VAL A 59 4.99 3.24 4.10
N ILE A 60 3.68 2.99 3.97
CA ILE A 60 2.64 4.03 4.06
C ILE A 60 2.74 4.76 5.39
N LYS A 61 2.82 4.02 6.50
CA LYS A 61 2.92 4.60 7.84
C LYS A 61 4.16 5.47 7.99
N ARG A 62 5.32 4.99 7.52
CA ARG A 62 6.57 5.74 7.64
C ARG A 62 6.57 6.99 6.77
N LEU A 63 6.15 6.89 5.51
CA LEU A 63 5.99 8.05 4.63
C LEU A 63 5.07 9.09 5.25
N ASN A 64 3.89 8.68 5.73
CA ASN A 64 2.95 9.63 6.32
C ASN A 64 3.53 10.35 7.55
N GLN A 65 4.31 9.64 8.39
CA GLN A 65 5.02 10.25 9.52
C GLN A 65 6.07 11.28 9.08
N GLN A 66 6.82 11.02 8.01
CA GLN A 66 7.86 11.94 7.52
C GLN A 66 7.28 13.13 6.75
N LEU A 67 6.18 12.92 6.02
CA LEU A 67 5.52 13.96 5.23
C LEU A 67 4.66 14.89 6.08
N ASP A 68 4.32 14.49 7.31
CA ASP A 68 3.58 15.31 8.30
C ASP A 68 2.30 15.95 7.73
N GLY A 69 1.56 15.16 6.93
CA GLY A 69 0.32 15.58 6.29
C GLY A 69 0.46 16.62 5.15
N LYS A 70 1.69 17.06 4.82
CA LYS A 70 1.92 18.06 3.76
C LYS A 70 1.74 17.50 2.36
N ILE A 71 2.06 16.21 2.18
CA ILE A 71 1.94 15.50 0.90
C ILE A 71 1.08 14.25 1.13
N PRO A 72 -0.07 14.11 0.43
CA PRO A 72 -0.97 12.98 0.62
C PRO A 72 -0.36 11.67 0.11
N VAL A 73 -0.50 10.61 0.92
CA VAL A 73 -0.12 9.24 0.54
C VAL A 73 -1.34 8.51 -0.02
N ILE A 74 -1.22 7.96 -1.22
CA ILE A 74 -2.23 7.10 -1.86
C ILE A 74 -1.78 5.64 -1.68
N ALA A 75 -2.55 4.87 -0.92
CA ALA A 75 -2.18 3.51 -0.57
C ALA A 75 -2.53 2.47 -1.65
N ALA A 76 -1.58 1.60 -1.97
CA ALA A 76 -1.74 0.44 -2.83
C ALA A 76 -1.00 -0.78 -2.26
N GLY A 77 -1.55 -1.97 -2.46
CA GLY A 77 -0.92 -3.24 -2.07
C GLY A 77 -1.67 -3.99 -0.97
N GLY A 78 -2.20 -5.16 -1.33
CA GLY A 78 -2.78 -6.12 -0.38
C GLY A 78 -4.14 -5.76 0.23
N ILE A 79 -4.94 -4.93 -0.46
CA ILE A 79 -6.30 -4.58 0.00
C ILE A 79 -7.30 -5.57 -0.60
N LEU A 80 -7.75 -6.53 0.20
CA LEU A 80 -8.69 -7.60 -0.20
C LEU A 80 -10.00 -7.56 0.59
N THR A 81 -10.07 -6.72 1.63
CA THR A 81 -11.22 -6.55 2.52
C THR A 81 -11.39 -5.09 2.91
N ALA A 82 -12.54 -4.76 3.48
CA ALA A 82 -12.78 -3.45 4.06
C ALA A 82 -11.80 -3.11 5.20
N ALA A 83 -11.47 -4.10 6.05
CA ALA A 83 -10.51 -3.95 7.13
C ALA A 83 -9.09 -3.62 6.62
N ASP A 84 -8.67 -4.22 5.50
CA ASP A 84 -7.36 -3.88 4.90
C ASP A 84 -7.34 -2.43 4.42
N ALA A 85 -8.45 -1.92 3.85
CA ALA A 85 -8.54 -0.53 3.43
C ALA A 85 -8.52 0.44 4.62
N GLN A 86 -9.21 0.09 5.72
CA GLN A 86 -9.18 0.84 6.98
C GLN A 86 -7.77 0.83 7.59
N GLU A 87 -7.05 -0.30 7.54
CA GLU A 87 -5.66 -0.39 8.00
C GLU A 87 -4.77 0.63 7.29
N LYS A 88 -4.92 0.78 5.97
CA LYS A 88 -4.17 1.80 5.20
C LYS A 88 -4.54 3.23 5.59
N GLN A 89 -5.82 3.49 5.84
CA GLN A 89 -6.29 4.80 6.28
C GLN A 89 -5.76 5.15 7.67
N VAL A 90 -5.78 4.20 8.61
CA VAL A 90 -5.19 4.37 9.95
C VAL A 90 -3.67 4.57 9.88
N ALA A 91 -3.00 3.96 8.90
CA ALA A 91 -1.59 4.23 8.61
C ALA A 91 -1.33 5.62 8.02
N GLY A 92 -2.38 6.39 7.68
CA GLY A 92 -2.30 7.77 7.21
C GLY A 92 -2.54 7.97 5.73
N ALA A 93 -3.00 6.95 5.00
CA ALA A 93 -3.32 7.12 3.59
C ALA A 93 -4.57 7.98 3.38
N ALA A 94 -4.48 8.97 2.49
CA ALA A 94 -5.62 9.81 2.09
C ALA A 94 -6.58 9.05 1.16
N LEU A 95 -6.05 8.17 0.31
CA LEU A 95 -6.79 7.35 -0.65
C LEU A 95 -6.28 5.91 -0.67
N VAL A 96 -7.07 4.99 -1.21
CA VAL A 96 -6.68 3.60 -1.44
C VAL A 96 -6.92 3.21 -2.91
N GLN A 97 -6.05 2.36 -3.46
CA GLN A 97 -6.12 1.81 -4.81
C GLN A 97 -6.26 0.30 -4.77
N LEU A 98 -7.06 -0.26 -5.67
CA LEU A 98 -7.39 -1.68 -5.71
C LEU A 98 -6.92 -2.29 -7.03
N TYR A 99 -6.27 -3.46 -6.94
CA TYR A 99 -5.99 -4.32 -8.10
C TYR A 99 -6.30 -5.77 -7.77
N SER A 100 -5.40 -6.50 -7.10
CA SER A 100 -5.62 -7.93 -6.79
C SER A 100 -6.91 -8.18 -6.02
N GLY A 101 -7.33 -7.24 -5.17
CA GLY A 101 -8.62 -7.29 -4.49
C GLY A 101 -9.80 -7.41 -5.46
N LEU A 102 -9.79 -6.66 -6.58
CA LEU A 102 -10.84 -6.73 -7.59
C LEU A 102 -10.85 -8.08 -8.31
N ILE A 103 -9.68 -8.68 -8.56
CA ILE A 103 -9.57 -10.00 -9.18
C ILE A 103 -10.22 -11.07 -8.29
N TYR A 104 -9.92 -11.09 -6.99
CA TYR A 104 -10.35 -12.16 -6.08
C TYR A 104 -11.69 -11.93 -5.39
N ARG A 105 -12.19 -10.69 -5.36
CA ARG A 105 -13.43 -10.31 -4.65
C ARG A 105 -14.47 -9.68 -5.54
N GLY A 106 -14.11 -9.34 -6.79
CA GLY A 106 -14.97 -8.63 -7.71
C GLY A 106 -15.29 -7.19 -7.27
N PRO A 107 -16.20 -6.51 -7.99
CA PRO A 107 -16.57 -5.13 -7.71
C PRO A 107 -17.29 -4.93 -6.37
N LYS A 108 -17.82 -6.00 -5.75
CA LYS A 108 -18.45 -5.96 -4.42
C LYS A 108 -17.50 -5.40 -3.35
N LEU A 109 -16.19 -5.62 -3.49
CA LEU A 109 -15.18 -5.10 -2.57
C LEU A 109 -15.27 -3.57 -2.41
N ILE A 110 -15.58 -2.85 -3.48
CA ILE A 110 -15.71 -1.38 -3.44
C ILE A 110 -16.86 -1.00 -2.49
N ASN A 111 -18.01 -1.64 -2.64
CA ASN A 111 -19.17 -1.39 -1.77
C ASN A 111 -18.90 -1.79 -0.31
N ASP A 112 -18.19 -2.89 -0.09
CA ASP A 112 -17.84 -3.33 1.27
C ASP A 112 -16.88 -2.32 1.94
N ILE A 113 -15.89 -1.79 1.22
CA ILE A 113 -15.00 -0.72 1.70
C ILE A 113 -15.77 0.56 2.01
N LEU A 114 -16.67 0.99 1.11
CA LEU A 114 -17.44 2.22 1.30
C LEU A 114 -18.39 2.13 2.51
N LYS A 115 -19.02 0.98 2.75
CA LYS A 115 -19.91 0.76 3.90
C LYS A 115 -19.18 0.72 5.24
N ALA A 116 -17.93 0.26 5.23
CA ALA A 116 -17.13 0.19 6.44
C ALA A 116 -16.46 1.53 6.79
N ARG A 117 -16.54 2.55 5.92
CA ARG A 117 -16.04 3.88 6.28
C ARG A 117 -16.87 4.44 7.43
N THR A 118 -16.26 4.57 8.59
CA THR A 118 -16.77 5.42 9.65
C THR A 118 -16.65 6.86 9.15
N THR A 119 -17.77 7.59 9.10
CA THR A 119 -17.74 9.04 8.91
C THR A 119 -16.90 9.65 10.02
N ALA A 120 -15.83 10.35 9.64
CA ALA A 120 -15.12 11.26 10.53
C ALA A 120 -15.99 12.49 10.83
#